data_AF-A0A8S3K6I3-F1
#
_entry.id   AF-A0A8S3K6I3-F1
#
_cell.length_a   1.000
_cell.length_b   1.000
_cell.length_c   1.000
_cell.angle_alpha   90.00
_cell.angle_beta   90.00
_cell.angle_gamma   90.00
#
_symmetry.space_group_name_H-M   'P 1'
#
loop_
_entity.id
_entity.type
_entity.pdbx_description
1 polymer ?
#
loop_
_entity_poly.entity_id
_entity_poly.type
_entity_poly.pdbx_seq_one_letter_code
_entity_poly.pdbx_strand_id
1 'polypeptide(L)'
;LFAGLEKETLEYFYLDDPETYRILKDPCGGKVFPDRSDVEYCRQMFNTQKEIMQRLGFTKEDINMVFTILSAILHLTNIRFSHDDETDGVYIEDEYPLEVGM
;
A
#
# COMPACT_ATOMS: atom_id res chain seq x y z
N LEU A 1 3.05 -6.24 -2.89
CA LEU A 1 1.90 -5.81 -3.72
C LEU A 1 2.39 -5.22 -5.04
N PHE A 2 3.02 -4.04 -5.04
CA PHE A 2 3.43 -3.30 -6.25
C PHE A 2 4.22 -4.09 -7.31
N ALA A 3 5.18 -4.94 -6.91
CA ALA A 3 5.98 -5.72 -7.87
C ALA A 3 5.26 -6.97 -8.43
N GLY A 4 4.19 -7.44 -7.76
CA GLY A 4 3.62 -8.77 -7.95
C GLY A 4 2.15 -8.82 -8.35
N LEU A 5 1.38 -7.76 -8.12
CA LEU A 5 0.01 -7.62 -8.63
C LEU A 5 0.00 -7.12 -10.08
N GLU A 6 -1.04 -7.48 -10.81
CA GLU A 6 -1.31 -6.92 -12.13
C GLU A 6 -1.81 -5.47 -12.00
N LYS A 7 -1.58 -4.68 -13.05
CA LYS A 7 -1.92 -3.24 -13.07
C LYS A 7 -3.41 -3.00 -12.75
N GLU A 8 -4.30 -3.79 -13.34
CA GLU A 8 -5.74 -3.71 -13.09
C GLU A 8 -6.11 -3.98 -11.63
N THR A 9 -5.38 -4.89 -10.97
CA THR A 9 -5.60 -5.19 -9.55
C THR A 9 -5.04 -4.09 -8.65
N LEU A 10 -3.90 -3.49 -9.01
CA LEU A 10 -3.38 -2.30 -8.32
C LEU A 10 -4.39 -1.15 -8.40
N GLU A 11 -4.93 -0.88 -9.59
CA GLU A 11 -5.96 0.14 -9.81
C GLU A 11 -7.23 -0.15 -9.00
N TYR A 12 -7.67 -1.42 -8.92
CA TYR A 12 -8.81 -1.82 -8.07
C TYR A 12 -8.60 -1.49 -6.59
N PHE A 13 -7.35 -1.57 -6.10
CA PHE A 13 -7.00 -1.21 -4.72
C PHE A 13 -6.63 0.27 -4.54
N TYR A 14 -6.81 1.09 -5.58
CA TYR A 14 -6.37 2.49 -5.63
C TYR A 14 -4.88 2.61 -5.28
N LEU A 15 -4.06 1.67 -5.77
CA LEU A 15 -2.63 1.64 -5.54
C LEU A 15 -1.87 2.31 -6.70
N ASP A 16 -1.27 3.47 -6.40
CA ASP A 16 -0.42 4.23 -7.33
C ASP A 16 1.06 3.81 -7.24
N ASP A 17 1.98 4.65 -7.72
CA ASP A 17 3.41 4.41 -7.58
C ASP A 17 3.81 4.22 -6.10
N PRO A 18 4.68 3.25 -5.78
CA PRO A 18 5.04 2.93 -4.40
C PRO A 18 5.68 4.12 -3.66
N GLU A 19 6.36 5.01 -4.38
CA GLU A 19 6.94 6.24 -3.84
C GLU A 19 5.89 7.26 -3.36
N THR A 20 4.62 7.12 -3.72
CA THR A 20 3.54 7.99 -3.22
C THR A 20 3.22 7.72 -1.75
N TYR A 21 3.45 6.48 -1.28
CA TYR A 21 3.10 6.04 0.06
C TYR A 21 4.16 6.41 1.09
N ARG A 22 3.78 7.19 2.10
CA ARG A 22 4.69 7.74 3.12
C ARG A 22 5.50 6.65 3.84
N ILE A 23 4.88 5.53 4.17
CA ILE A 23 5.55 4.43 4.90
C ILE A 23 6.63 3.72 4.08
N LEU A 24 6.59 3.85 2.74
CA LEU A 24 7.57 3.23 1.84
C LEU A 24 8.68 4.18 1.41
N LYS A 25 8.53 5.49 1.70
CA LYS A 25 9.54 6.48 1.32
C LYS A 25 10.83 6.24 2.08
N ASP A 26 11.92 6.14 1.32
CA ASP A 26 13.25 6.14 1.87
C ASP A 26 13.60 7.54 2.42
N PRO A 27 14.08 7.68 3.66
CA PRO A 27 14.44 8.97 4.25
C PRO A 27 15.53 9.74 3.48
N CYS A 28 16.36 9.04 2.70
CA CYS A 28 17.40 9.61 1.85
C CYS A 28 16.91 9.89 0.42
N GLY A 29 15.62 9.70 0.12
CA GLY A 29 15.03 9.94 -1.19
C GLY A 29 15.31 8.85 -2.23
N GLY A 30 15.68 7.65 -1.79
CA GLY A 30 15.81 6.47 -2.64
C GLY A 30 14.48 6.04 -3.27
N LYS A 31 14.57 5.34 -4.41
CA LYS A 31 13.41 4.65 -5.01
C LYS A 31 13.06 3.42 -4.17
N VAL A 32 11.78 3.07 -4.13
CA VAL A 32 11.33 1.85 -3.44
C VAL A 32 11.93 0.60 -4.10
N PHE A 33 12.05 0.64 -5.43
CA PHE A 33 12.78 -0.36 -6.20
C PHE A 33 14.02 0.29 -6.84
N PRO A 34 15.23 0.04 -6.31
CA PRO A 34 16.46 0.67 -6.81
C PRO A 34 16.77 0.29 -8.25
N ASP A 35 16.49 -0.97 -8.61
CA ASP A 35 16.75 -1.52 -9.93
C ASP A 35 15.75 -2.63 -10.30
N ARG A 36 15.88 -3.11 -11.54
CA ARG A 36 15.02 -4.16 -12.08
C ARG A 36 15.17 -5.51 -11.36
N SER A 37 16.35 -5.82 -10.83
CA SER A 37 16.59 -7.09 -10.13
C SER A 37 15.81 -7.14 -8.82
N ASP A 38 15.68 -6.00 -8.13
CA ASP A 38 14.87 -5.89 -6.92
C ASP A 38 13.37 -6.07 -7.22
N VAL A 39 12.87 -5.48 -8.31
CA VAL A 39 11.48 -5.71 -8.78
C VAL A 39 11.23 -7.19 -9.06
N GLU A 40 12.15 -7.86 -9.76
CA GLU A 40 12.04 -9.28 -10.08
C GLU A 40 12.10 -10.15 -8.82
N TYR A 41 12.98 -9.83 -7.87
CA TYR A 41 13.07 -10.50 -6.58
C TYR A 41 11.77 -10.36 -5.78
N CYS A 42 11.26 -9.14 -5.61
CA CYS A 42 9.99 -8.89 -4.90
C CYS A 42 8.82 -9.60 -5.57
N ARG A 43 8.79 -9.64 -6.91
CA ARG A 43 7.76 -10.37 -7.67
C ARG A 43 7.81 -11.87 -7.40
N GLN A 44 9.00 -12.46 -7.42
CA GLN A 44 9.18 -13.89 -7.11
C GLN A 44 8.73 -14.20 -5.68
N MET A 45 9.18 -13.41 -4.70
CA MET A 45 8.79 -13.56 -3.30
C MET A 45 7.28 -13.44 -3.10
N PHE A 46 6.64 -12.47 -3.75
CA PHE A 46 5.18 -12.30 -3.71
C PHE A 46 4.46 -13.53 -4.25
N ASN A 47 4.88 -14.04 -5.41
CA ASN A 47 4.26 -15.22 -6.02
C ASN A 47 4.44 -16.46 -5.15
N THR A 48 5.64 -16.66 -4.58
CA THR A 48 5.89 -17.77 -3.65
C THR A 48 5.01 -17.69 -2.41
N GLN A 49 4.86 -16.51 -1.80
CA GLN A 49 4.00 -16.33 -0.62
C GLN A 49 2.53 -16.58 -0.96
N LYS A 50 2.04 -16.05 -2.09
CA LYS A 50 0.68 -16.28 -2.57
C LYS A 50 0.41 -17.77 -2.81
N GLU A 51 1.36 -18.49 -3.41
CA GLU A 51 1.25 -19.93 -3.63
C GLU A 51 1.23 -20.70 -2.30
N ILE A 52 2.07 -20.33 -1.33
CA ILE A 52 2.07 -20.93 0.01
C ILE A 52 0.70 -20.76 0.68
N MET A 53 0.11 -19.57 0.63
CA MET A 53 -1.23 -19.33 1.17
C MET A 53 -2.28 -20.27 0.55
N GLN A 54 -2.24 -20.42 -0.78
CA GLN A 54 -3.15 -21.34 -1.49
C GLN A 54 -2.94 -22.80 -1.05
N ARG A 55 -1.69 -23.24 -0.90
CA ARG A 55 -1.36 -24.60 -0.43
C ARG A 55 -1.81 -24.86 1.01
N LEU A 56 -1.86 -23.82 1.85
CA LEU A 56 -2.38 -23.88 3.22
C LEU A 56 -3.92 -23.85 3.28
N GLY A 57 -4.60 -23.74 2.13
CA GLY A 57 -6.05 -23.78 2.04
C GLY A 57 -6.73 -22.41 2.09
N PHE A 58 -5.98 -21.30 1.98
CA PHE A 58 -6.60 -19.98 1.84
C PHE A 58 -7.34 -19.90 0.51
N THR A 59 -8.58 -19.43 0.56
CA THR A 59 -9.38 -19.18 -0.64
C THR A 59 -8.85 -17.96 -1.38
N LYS A 60 -9.33 -17.76 -2.62
CA LYS A 60 -8.96 -16.54 -3.37
C LYS A 60 -9.48 -15.29 -2.67
N GLU A 61 -10.65 -15.40 -2.05
CA GLU A 61 -11.31 -14.37 -1.27
C GLU A 61 -10.49 -14.01 -0.03
N ASP A 62 -9.96 -15.00 0.70
CA ASP A 62 -9.09 -14.76 1.87
C ASP A 62 -7.80 -14.02 1.46
N ILE A 63 -7.16 -14.47 0.38
CA ILE A 63 -5.94 -13.82 -0.14
C ILE A 63 -6.25 -12.39 -0.60
N ASN A 64 -7.39 -12.19 -1.27
CA ASN A 64 -7.83 -10.87 -1.71
C ASN A 64 -8.09 -9.95 -0.51
N MET A 65 -8.69 -10.47 0.58
CA MET A 65 -8.90 -9.73 1.81
C MET A 65 -7.58 -9.30 2.46
N VAL A 66 -6.55 -10.16 2.44
CA VAL A 66 -5.21 -9.78 2.89
C VAL A 66 -4.66 -8.61 2.06
N PHE A 67 -4.84 -8.64 0.74
CA PHE A 67 -4.42 -7.54 -0.13
C PHE A 67 -5.22 -6.26 0.14
N THR A 68 -6.52 -6.37 0.42
CA THR A 68 -7.35 -5.24 0.84
C THR A 68 -6.82 -4.61 2.12
N ILE A 69 -6.51 -5.41 3.14
CA ILE A 69 -6.00 -4.92 4.43
C ILE A 69 -4.65 -4.22 4.25
N LEU A 70 -3.73 -4.83 3.49
CA LEU A 70 -2.43 -4.21 3.22
C LEU A 70 -2.56 -2.90 2.45
N SER A 71 -3.48 -2.83 1.49
CA SER A 71 -3.77 -1.59 0.73
C SER A 71 -4.37 -0.52 1.63
N ALA A 72 -5.27 -0.90 2.54
CA ALA A 72 -5.84 0.02 3.52
C ALA A 72 -4.77 0.59 4.46
N ILE A 73 -3.81 -0.23 4.92
CA ILE A 73 -2.68 0.25 5.74
C ILE A 73 -1.88 1.30 4.98
N LEU A 74 -1.58 1.06 3.70
CA LEU A 74 -0.86 2.02 2.86
C LEU A 74 -1.59 3.37 2.80
N HIS A 75 -2.90 3.35 2.54
CA HIS A 75 -3.73 4.56 2.50
C HIS A 75 -3.81 5.29 3.85
N LEU A 76 -4.08 4.57 4.95
CA LEU A 76 -4.15 5.15 6.29
C LEU A 76 -2.83 5.84 6.68
N THR A 77 -1.70 5.24 6.30
CA THR A 77 -0.39 5.82 6.62
C THR A 77 -0.08 7.09 5.83
N ASN A 78 -0.85 7.43 4.79
CA ASN A 78 -0.71 8.71 4.07
C ASN A 78 -1.40 9.88 4.76
N ILE A 79 -2.32 9.63 5.70
CA ILE A 79 -3.02 10.69 6.43
C ILE A 79 -1.99 11.52 7.22
N ARG A 80 -2.05 12.84 7.02
CA ARG A 80 -1.24 13.82 7.73
C ARG A 80 -2.09 14.60 8.71
N PHE A 81 -1.51 14.84 9.86
CA PHE A 81 -2.13 15.59 10.93
C PHE A 81 -1.28 16.82 11.21
N SER A 82 -1.93 17.97 11.28
CA SER A 82 -1.33 19.24 11.67
C SER A 82 -1.89 19.68 13.01
N HIS A 83 -1.08 20.39 13.80
CA HIS A 83 -1.49 20.89 15.10
C HIS A 83 -2.47 22.06 14.96
N ASP A 84 -3.46 22.08 15.86
CA ASP A 84 -4.35 23.22 16.06
C ASP A 84 -3.80 24.09 17.19
N ASP A 85 -3.33 25.29 16.85
CA ASP A 85 -2.72 26.25 17.77
C ASP A 85 -3.72 26.79 18.83
N GLU A 86 -5.03 26.67 18.60
CA GLU A 86 -6.06 27.17 19.51
C GLU A 86 -6.53 26.11 20.52
N THR A 87 -6.49 24.82 20.14
CA THR A 87 -7.16 23.76 20.91
C THR A 87 -6.24 22.67 21.48
N ASP A 88 -4.91 22.79 21.32
CA ASP A 88 -3.92 21.73 21.60
C ASP A 88 -4.29 20.38 20.92
N GLY A 89 -5.14 20.47 19.89
CA GLY A 89 -5.64 19.36 19.11
C GLY A 89 -4.83 19.13 17.84
N VAL A 90 -5.32 18.23 17.00
CA VAL A 90 -4.81 18.03 15.65
C VAL A 90 -5.97 17.94 14.67
N TYR A 91 -5.77 18.43 13.46
CA TYR A 91 -6.71 18.28 12.34
C TYR A 91 -6.02 17.57 11.17
N ILE A 92 -6.82 17.06 10.25
CA ILE A 92 -6.31 16.35 9.07
C ILE A 92 -5.98 17.38 7.99
N GLU A 93 -4.75 17.35 7.47
CA GLU A 93 -4.28 18.35 6.50
C GLU A 93 -5.03 18.27 5.16
N ASP A 94 -5.40 17.05 4.77
CA ASP A 94 -6.12 16.75 3.54
C ASP A 94 -7.18 15.69 3.83
N GLU A 95 -8.44 16.10 3.82
CA GLU A 95 -9.59 15.23 4.08
C GLU A 95 -10.06 14.50 2.82
N TYR A 96 -9.59 14.87 1.62
CA TYR A 96 -9.97 14.21 0.37
C TYR A 96 -9.80 12.68 0.37
N PRO A 97 -8.72 12.11 0.93
CA PRO A 97 -8.55 10.65 1.04
C PRO A 97 -9.58 9.95 1.94
N LEU A 98 -10.35 10.71 2.73
CA LEU A 98 -11.38 10.20 3.65
C LEU A 98 -12.79 10.37 3.10
N GLU A 99 -12.95 11.15 2.01
CA GLU A 99 -14.23 11.28 1.33
C GLU A 99 -14.59 9.94 0.69
N VAL A 100 -15.61 9.28 1.25
CA VAL A 100 -16.21 8.10 0.61
C VAL A 100 -16.91 8.61 -0.64
N GLY A 101 -16.38 8.22 -1.82
CA GLY A 101 -16.84 8.71 -3.12
C GLY A 101 -18.36 8.85 -3.21
N MET A 102 -18.80 10.09 -3.47
CA MET A 102 -20.17 10.39 -3.93
C MET A 102 -20.32 10.07 -5.41
#